data_AF-A0AAE8ZSM2-F1
#
_entry.id   AF-A0AAE8ZSM2-F1
#
_cell.length_a   1.000
_cell.length_b   1.000
_cell.length_c   1.000
_cell.angle_alpha   90.00
_cell.angle_beta   90.00
_cell.angle_gamma   90.00
#
_symmetry.space_group_name_H-M   'P 1'
#
loop_
_entity.id
_entity.type
_entity.pdbx_description
1 polymer ?
#
loop_
_entity_poly.entity_id
_entity_poly.type
_entity_poly.pdbx_seq_one_letter_code
_entity_poly.pdbx_strand_id
1 'polypeptide(L)' 'MHIFNHLTFKLYECQDCKLRFPQPSHSLKHYQREHPTIAAKSFVRATLSTEEELEYDSMKQQCFPGRRRFNQAGKYII' A
#
# COMPACT_ATOMS: atom_id res chain seq x y z
N MET A 1 -5.32 8.79 1.61
CA MET A 1 -5.55 7.73 0.61
C MET A 1 -6.02 8.42 -0.67
N HIS A 2 -5.13 8.60 -1.64
CA HIS A 2 -5.41 9.31 -2.91
C HIS A 2 -4.72 8.59 -4.07
N ILE A 3 -3.42 8.31 -3.91
CA ILE A 3 -2.58 7.64 -4.90
C ILE A 3 -3.11 6.29 -5.38
N PHE A 4 -3.86 5.55 -4.56
CA PHE A 4 -4.42 4.25 -4.93
C PHE A 4 -5.39 4.30 -6.12
N ASN A 5 -5.97 5.48 -6.42
CA ASN A 5 -6.83 5.65 -7.59
C ASN A 5 -6.03 5.85 -8.87
N HIS A 6 -4.75 6.22 -8.77
CA HIS A 6 -3.86 6.41 -9.90
C HIS A 6 -3.11 5.13 -10.26
N LEU A 7 -2.93 4.21 -9.31
CA LEU A 7 -2.19 2.98 -9.54
C LEU A 7 -3.01 2.00 -10.38
N THR A 8 -2.35 1.39 -11.35
CA THR A 8 -2.91 0.29 -12.16
C THR A 8 -2.92 -1.04 -11.42
N PHE A 9 -2.19 -1.13 -10.31
CA PHE A 9 -2.00 -2.33 -9.52
C PHE A 9 -2.44 -2.17 -8.07
N LYS A 10 -2.45 -3.29 -7.36
CA LYS A 10 -3.02 -3.41 -6.01
C LYS A 10 -1.91 -3.61 -4.99
N LEU A 11 -1.88 -2.73 -3.98
CA LEU A 11 -0.78 -2.61 -3.04
C LEU A 11 -0.83 -3.53 -1.81
N TYR A 12 -1.97 -4.14 -1.53
CA TYR A 12 -2.16 -4.96 -0.36
C TYR A 12 -2.53 -6.37 -0.77
N GLU A 13 -1.93 -7.38 -0.15
CA GLU A 13 -2.20 -8.78 -0.44
C GLU A 13 -2.60 -9.52 0.84
N CYS A 14 -3.66 -10.34 0.74
CA CYS A 14 -4.00 -11.29 1.79
C CYS A 14 -3.06 -12.48 1.75
N GLN A 15 -2.43 -12.85 2.87
CA GLN A 15 -1.48 -13.96 2.87
C GLN A 15 -2.15 -15.33 2.69
N ASP A 16 -3.41 -15.46 3.14
CA ASP A 16 -4.15 -16.72 3.16
C ASP A 16 -4.68 -17.13 1.76
N CYS A 17 -5.20 -16.18 0.99
CA CYS A 17 -5.81 -16.45 -0.33
C CYS A 17 -5.13 -15.70 -1.49
N LYS A 18 -4.06 -14.94 -1.22
CA LYS A 18 -3.28 -14.17 -2.22
C LYS A 18 -4.08 -13.14 -3.02
N LEU A 19 -5.30 -12.83 -2.59
CA LEU A 19 -6.09 -11.76 -3.19
C LEU A 19 -5.46 -10.40 -2.91
N ARG A 20 -5.30 -9.60 -3.97
CA ARG A 20 -4.78 -8.24 -3.89
C ARG A 20 -5.89 -7.21 -3.83
N PHE A 21 -5.63 -6.12 -3.10
CA PHE A 21 -6.53 -5.00 -2.84
C PHE A 21 -5.80 -3.67 -3.01
N PRO A 22 -6.45 -2.63 -3.56
CA PRO A 22 -5.83 -1.32 -3.70
C PRO A 22 -5.69 -0.60 -2.35
N GLN A 23 -6.59 -0.85 -1.39
CA GLN A 23 -6.63 -0.16 -0.10
C GLN A 23 -6.63 -1.15 1.08
N PRO A 24 -6.07 -0.76 2.24
CA PRO A 24 -6.02 -1.63 3.42
C PRO A 24 -7.41 -1.81 4.07
N SER A 25 -8.31 -0.84 3.91
CA SER A 25 -9.70 -0.97 4.34
C SER A 25 -10.43 -2.07 3.58
N HIS A 26 -10.13 -2.23 2.28
CA HIS A 26 -10.73 -3.27 1.44
C HIS A 26 -10.17 -4.65 1.78
N SER A 27 -8.85 -4.77 1.98
CA SER A 27 -8.25 -6.02 2.44
C SER A 27 -8.78 -6.43 3.82
N LEU A 28 -8.96 -5.49 4.73
CA LEU A 28 -9.55 -5.76 6.05
C LEU A 28 -10.98 -6.27 5.96
N LYS A 29 -11.84 -5.65 5.14
CA LYS A 29 -13.22 -6.10 4.95
C LYS A 29 -13.28 -7.50 4.34
N HIS A 30 -12.43 -7.77 3.36
CA HIS A 30 -12.30 -9.11 2.78
C HIS A 30 -11.89 -10.11 3.87
N TYR A 31 -10.87 -9.79 4.65
CA TYR A 31 -10.37 -10.67 5.69
C TYR A 31 -11.42 -11.01 6.75
N GLN A 32 -12.18 -10.02 7.21
CA GLN A 32 -13.26 -10.23 8.19
C GLN A 32 -14.39 -11.12 7.67
N ARG A 33 -14.61 -11.14 6.36
CA ARG A 33 -15.71 -11.90 5.73
C ARG A 33 -15.28 -13.31 5.31
N GLU A 34 -14.12 -13.42 4.69
CA GLU A 34 -13.64 -14.65 4.05
C GLU A 34 -12.67 -15.44 4.96
N HIS A 35 -12.05 -14.77 5.94
CA HIS A 35 -11.12 -15.38 6.91
C HIS A 35 -11.53 -15.11 8.37
N PRO A 36 -12.80 -15.36 8.76
CA PRO A 36 -13.33 -15.00 10.09
C PRO A 36 -12.67 -15.77 11.24
N THR A 37 -12.08 -16.93 10.97
CA THR A 37 -11.44 -17.80 11.96
C THR A 37 -10.00 -17.41 12.29
N ILE A 38 -9.41 -16.52 11.51
CA ILE A 38 -8.01 -16.13 11.68
C ILE A 38 -7.96 -14.84 12.50
N ALA A 39 -7.44 -14.94 13.72
CA ALA A 39 -7.49 -13.84 14.70
C ALA A 39 -6.56 -12.66 14.35
N ALA A 40 -5.54 -12.89 13.51
CA ALA A 40 -4.49 -11.91 13.22
C ALA A 40 -4.60 -11.41 11.78
N LYS A 41 -5.11 -10.19 11.57
CA LYS A 41 -5.21 -9.49 10.28
C LYS A 41 -3.96 -9.70 9.39
N SER A 42 -3.99 -10.72 8.55
CA SER A 42 -2.82 -11.19 7.80
C SER A 42 -2.79 -10.58 6.39
N PHE A 43 -2.75 -9.25 6.32
CA PHE A 43 -2.54 -8.53 5.06
C PHE A 43 -1.22 -7.78 5.10
N VAL A 44 -0.45 -7.90 4.02
CA VAL A 44 0.87 -7.26 3.87
C VAL A 44 0.89 -6.36 2.64
N ARG A 45 1.94 -5.55 2.51
CA ARG A 45 2.24 -4.92 1.22
C ARG A 45 2.48 -6.03 0.20
N ALA A 46 1.80 -5.97 -0.93
CA ALA A 46 2.00 -6.91 -2.01
C ALA A 46 3.46 -6.84 -2.49
N THR A 47 4.00 -7.99 -2.91
CA THR A 47 5.28 -8.03 -3.62
C THR A 47 5.08 -7.39 -4.99
N LEU A 48 5.67 -6.21 -5.17
CA LEU A 48 5.58 -5.43 -6.40
C LEU A 48 6.73 -5.77 -7.34
N SER A 49 6.48 -5.71 -8.65
CA SER A 49 7.54 -5.67 -9.64
C SER A 49 8.29 -4.34 -9.57
N THR A 50 9.49 -4.28 -10.16
CA THR A 50 10.27 -3.03 -10.27
C THR A 50 9.47 -1.93 -10.96
N GLU A 51 8.64 -2.28 -11.96
CA GLU A 51 7.80 -1.34 -12.69
C GLU A 51 6.68 -0.77 -11.81
N GLU A 52 6.02 -1.64 -11.03
CA GLU A 52 4.99 -1.24 -10.07
C GLU A 52 5.57 -0.33 -8.97
N GLU A 53 6.79 -0.60 -8.50
CA GLU A 53 7.47 0.28 -7.53
C GLU A 53 7.76 1.67 -8.10
N LEU A 54 8.25 1.74 -9.35
CA LEU A 54 8.51 3.01 -10.03
C LEU A 54 7.22 3.81 -10.27
N GLU A 55 6.12 3.14 -10.66
CA GLU A 55 4.81 3.77 -10.81
C GLU A 55 4.32 4.33 -9.45
N TYR A 56 4.43 3.54 -8.37
CA TYR A 56 4.07 3.98 -7.03
C TYR A 56 4.84 5.25 -6.61
N ASP A 57 6.15 5.24 -6.79
CA ASP A 57 7.03 6.34 -6.38
C ASP A 57 6.82 7.58 -7.26
N SER A 58 6.66 7.41 -8.57
CA SER A 58 6.35 8.49 -9.51
C SER A 58 5.02 9.16 -9.14
N MET A 59 3.94 8.38 -8.96
CA MET A 59 2.63 8.91 -8.56
C MET A 59 2.70 9.61 -7.21
N LYS A 60 3.46 9.08 -6.26
CA LYS A 60 3.64 9.71 -4.94
C LYS A 60 4.36 11.06 -5.02
N GLN A 61 5.33 11.20 -5.93
CA GLN A 61 6.03 12.48 -6.15
C GLN A 61 5.13 13.50 -6.84
N GLN A 62 4.34 13.08 -7.83
CA GLN A 62 3.43 13.97 -8.57
C GLN A 62 2.26 14.47 -7.72
N CYS A 63 1.64 13.61 -6.92
CA CYS A 63 0.46 13.98 -6.12
C CYS A 63 0.80 14.72 -4.83
N PHE A 64 2.06 14.65 -4.38
CA PHE A 64 2.50 15.33 -3.15
C PHE A 64 3.76 16.19 -3.39
N PRO A 65 3.70 17.17 -4.31
CA PRO A 65 4.81 18.06 -4.58
C PRO A 65 5.02 18.94 -3.34
N GLY A 66 6.07 18.66 -2.57
CA GLY A 66 6.39 19.39 -1.33
C GLY A 66 6.40 18.56 -0.05
N ARG A 67 5.99 17.28 -0.08
CA ARG A 67 6.31 16.35 1.02
C ARG A 67 7.78 15.94 0.91
N ARG A 68 8.68 16.75 1.47
CA ARG A 68 10.11 16.42 1.58
C ARG A 68 10.25 15.00 2.15
N ARG A 69 11.08 14.15 1.54
CA ARG A 69 11.41 12.83 2.10
C ARG A 69 11.89 13.04 3.54
N PHE A 70 11.16 12.48 4.51
CA PHE A 70 11.72 12.28 5.84
C PHE A 70 12.88 11.31 5.67
N ASN A 71 14.11 11.80 5.81
CA ASN A 71 15.25 10.93 6.02
C ASN A 71 15.11 10.30 7.41
N GLN A 72 15.58 9.05 7.55
CA GLN A 72 15.48 8.24 8.77
C GLN A 72 16.15 8.88 10.01
N ALA A 73 16.81 10.03 9.85
CA ALA A 73 17.48 10.80 10.89
C ALA A 73 16.64 11.93 11.52
N GLY A 74 15.39 12.16 11.09
CA GLY A 74 14.46 13.06 11.79
C GLY A 74 14.96 14.50 11.96
N LYS A 75 15.80 15.02 11.05
CA LYS A 75 16.30 16.40 11.11
C LYS A 75 15.79 17.23 9.94
N TYR A 76 15.06 18.29 10.28
CA TYR A 76 14.74 19.39 9.36
C TYR A 76 16.04 20.11 9.00
N ILE A 77 16.36 20.18 7.72
CA ILE A 77 17.37 21.11 7.21
C ILE A 77 16.61 22.32 6.65
N ILE A 78 16.85 23.46 7.31
CA ILE A 78 16.34 24.80 6.99
C ILE A 78 17.00 25.26 5.70
#